data_AF-A0A3N5J0K9-F1
#
_entry.id   AF-A0A3N5J0K9-F1
#
_cell.length_a   1.000
_cell.length_b   1.000
_cell.length_c   1.000
_cell.angle_alpha   90.00
_cell.angle_beta   90.00
_cell.angle_gamma   90.00
#
_symmetry.space_group_name_H-M   'P 1'
#
loop_
_entity.id
_entity.type
_entity.pdbx_description
1 polymer ?
#
loop_
_entity_poly.entity_id
_entity_poly.type
_entity_poly.pdbx_seq_one_letter_code
_entity_poly.pdbx_strand_id
1 'polypeptide(L)'
;MNIPLPALRWLRTYDRTWLRGDVVAGITLAAYLLPAGLGDASLARLPPQAGLYACLFSGLVFWLFCSSRHTAITVTSAISLLIGATLGDLAGGDVSRFSALAAATALLVAALAFLAWLVKA
;
A
#
# COMPACT_ATOMS: atom_id res chain seq x y z
N MET A 1 23.15 -0.37 -17.93
CA MET A 1 23.18 -1.42 -16.88
C MET A 1 21.81 -1.44 -16.22
N ASN A 2 20.98 -2.42 -16.57
CA ASN A 2 19.60 -2.56 -16.08
C ASN A 2 19.63 -2.88 -14.58
N ILE A 3 19.31 -1.90 -13.75
CA ILE A 3 19.18 -2.12 -12.31
C ILE A 3 17.75 -2.59 -12.07
N PRO A 4 17.50 -3.83 -11.61
CA PRO A 4 16.14 -4.33 -11.34
C PRO A 4 15.44 -3.62 -10.18
N LEU A 5 16.15 -2.74 -9.46
CA LEU A 5 15.68 -1.98 -8.30
C LEU A 5 15.92 -0.48 -8.54
N PRO A 6 14.90 0.27 -9.01
CA PRO A 6 14.99 1.72 -9.24
C PRO A 6 15.45 2.50 -8.00
N ALA A 7 15.17 1.98 -6.80
CA ALA A 7 15.56 2.62 -5.55
C ALA A 7 17.07 2.83 -5.39
N LEU A 8 17.89 1.88 -5.90
CA LEU A 8 19.34 1.98 -5.83
C LEU A 8 19.89 3.19 -6.59
N ARG A 9 19.18 3.69 -7.60
CA ARG A 9 19.62 4.84 -8.39
C ARG A 9 19.63 6.12 -7.55
N TRP A 10 18.53 6.42 -6.87
CA TRP A 10 18.44 7.62 -6.03
C TRP A 10 19.19 7.44 -4.70
N LEU A 11 19.28 6.21 -4.18
CA LEU A 11 20.02 5.93 -2.95
C LEU A 11 21.54 6.17 -3.11
N ARG A 12 22.10 5.87 -4.30
CA ARG A 12 23.51 6.16 -4.62
C ARG A 12 23.81 7.64 -4.73
N THR A 13 22.84 8.45 -5.12
CA THR A 13 22.96 9.91 -5.23
C THR A 13 22.37 10.63 -4.01
N TYR A 14 22.16 9.91 -2.90
CA TYR A 14 21.51 10.46 -1.72
C TYR A 14 22.46 11.39 -0.97
N ASP A 15 22.05 12.64 -0.80
CA ASP A 15 22.79 13.61 0.02
C ASP A 15 22.39 13.47 1.49
N ARG A 16 23.39 13.26 2.35
CA ARG A 16 23.21 13.15 3.81
C ARG A 16 22.61 14.42 4.42
N THR A 17 22.75 15.58 3.78
CA THR A 17 22.11 16.82 4.24
C THR A 17 20.58 16.72 4.24
N TRP A 18 19.99 15.85 3.40
CA TRP A 18 18.55 15.66 3.31
C TRP A 18 17.97 14.83 4.46
N LEU A 19 18.79 14.07 5.18
CA LEU A 19 18.34 13.12 6.20
C LEU A 19 17.46 13.77 7.26
N ARG A 20 17.80 15.00 7.69
CA ARG A 20 16.99 15.73 8.68
C ARG A 20 15.60 16.05 8.16
N GLY A 21 15.50 16.51 6.91
CA GLY A 21 14.23 16.82 6.26
C GLY A 21 13.40 15.56 6.01
N ASP A 22 14.05 14.48 5.56
CA ASP A 22 13.38 13.21 5.29
C ASP A 22 12.88 12.54 6.58
N VAL A 23 13.58 12.67 7.70
CA VAL A 23 13.10 12.18 9.02
C VAL A 23 11.85 12.94 9.46
N VAL A 24 11.85 14.28 9.37
CA VAL A 24 10.67 15.10 9.73
C VAL A 24 9.50 14.78 8.81
N ALA A 25 9.74 14.67 7.50
CA ALA A 25 8.72 14.28 6.53
C ALA A 25 8.18 12.87 6.81
N GLY A 26 9.05 11.91 7.15
CA GLY A 26 8.67 10.54 7.48
C GLY A 26 7.81 10.46 8.74
N ILE A 27 8.16 11.19 9.81
CA ILE A 27 7.35 11.28 11.04
C ILE A 27 6.00 11.92 10.74
N THR A 28 5.98 13.02 9.97
CA THR A 28 4.75 13.72 9.59
C THR A 28 3.84 12.82 8.77
N LEU A 29 4.40 12.09 7.80
CA LEU A 29 3.68 11.13 6.99
C LEU A 29 3.14 9.98 7.86
N ALA A 30 3.95 9.42 8.77
CA ALA A 30 3.50 8.37 9.68
C ALA A 30 2.34 8.84 10.57
N ALA A 31 2.43 10.05 11.11
CA ALA A 31 1.36 10.66 11.92
C ALA A 31 0.06 10.86 11.13
N TYR A 32 0.14 11.12 9.82
CA TYR A 32 -1.02 11.19 8.93
C TYR A 32 -1.57 9.80 8.57
N LEU A 33 -0.69 8.85 8.22
CA LEU A 33 -1.07 7.52 7.75
C LEU A 33 -1.66 6.63 8.85
N LEU A 34 -1.26 6.81 10.11
CA LEU A 34 -1.80 6.08 11.26
C LEU A 34 -3.34 6.21 11.36
N PRO A 35 -3.91 7.42 11.55
CA PRO A 35 -5.36 7.58 11.63
C PRO A 35 -6.05 7.30 10.29
N ALA A 36 -5.45 7.70 9.16
CA ALA A 36 -6.03 7.46 7.84
C ALA A 36 -6.19 5.97 7.53
N GLY A 37 -5.16 5.16 7.77
CA GLY A 37 -5.19 3.71 7.55
C GLY A 37 -6.19 2.99 8.45
N LEU A 38 -6.31 3.41 9.72
CA LEU A 38 -7.34 2.89 10.64
C LEU A 38 -8.75 3.20 10.13
N GLY A 39 -8.97 4.43 9.64
CA GLY A 39 -10.23 4.84 9.03
C GLY A 39 -10.56 4.04 7.77
N ASP A 40 -9.62 3.92 6.86
CA ASP A 40 -9.78 3.18 5.61
C ASP A 40 -10.07 1.69 5.84
N ALA A 41 -9.37 1.03 6.77
CA ALA A 41 -9.69 -0.35 7.13
C ALA A 41 -11.12 -0.49 7.68
N SER A 42 -11.57 0.48 8.46
CA SER A 42 -12.94 0.51 8.99
C SER A 42 -13.97 0.68 7.88
N LEU A 43 -13.69 1.51 6.86
CA LEU A 43 -14.54 1.66 5.67
C LEU A 43 -14.63 0.36 4.86
N ALA A 44 -13.56 -0.45 4.85
CA ALA A 44 -13.55 -1.78 4.26
C ALA A 44 -14.22 -2.86 5.13
N ARG A 45 -14.84 -2.51 6.27
CA ARG A 45 -15.39 -3.46 7.26
C ARG A 45 -14.36 -4.46 7.80
N LEU A 46 -13.08 -4.10 7.78
CA LEU A 46 -11.98 -4.89 8.34
C LEU A 46 -11.65 -4.44 9.77
N PRO A 47 -10.98 -5.28 10.57
CA PRO A 47 -10.38 -4.84 11.83
C PRO A 47 -9.45 -3.64 11.58
N PRO A 48 -9.54 -2.53 12.34
CA PRO A 48 -8.80 -1.30 12.07
C PRO A 48 -7.28 -1.51 11.92
N GLN A 49 -6.71 -2.39 12.76
CA GLN A 49 -5.29 -2.77 12.72
C GLN A 49 -4.82 -3.34 11.37
N ALA A 50 -5.72 -3.90 10.54
CA ALA A 50 -5.39 -4.35 9.20
C ALA A 50 -4.89 -3.21 8.30
N GLY A 51 -5.41 -2.00 8.49
CA GLY A 51 -4.95 -0.81 7.76
C GLY A 51 -3.52 -0.44 8.12
N LEU A 52 -3.13 -0.58 9.40
CA LEU A 52 -1.76 -0.35 9.84
C LEU A 52 -0.79 -1.34 9.21
N TYR A 53 -1.15 -2.62 9.17
CA TYR A 53 -0.36 -3.64 8.50
C TYR A 53 -0.24 -3.34 7.00
N ALA A 54 -1.34 -3.00 6.33
CA ALA A 54 -1.33 -2.66 4.91
C ALA A 54 -0.40 -1.48 4.61
N CYS A 55 -0.48 -0.39 5.37
CA CYS A 55 0.39 0.78 5.20
C CYS A 55 1.86 0.45 5.46
N LEU A 56 2.17 -0.29 6.52
CA LEU A 56 3.55 -0.64 6.87
C LEU A 56 4.19 -1.56 5.82
N PHE A 57 3.53 -2.67 5.48
CA PHE A 57 4.08 -3.64 4.54
C PHE A 57 4.19 -3.05 3.12
N SER A 58 3.18 -2.31 2.66
CA SER A 58 3.25 -1.67 1.35
C SER A 58 4.37 -0.63 1.29
N GLY A 59 4.54 0.21 2.33
CA GLY A 59 5.65 1.16 2.39
C GLY A 59 7.04 0.50 2.34
N LEU A 60 7.25 -0.56 3.13
CA LEU A 60 8.53 -1.28 3.20
C LEU A 60 8.91 -1.97 1.88
N VAL A 61 7.92 -2.53 1.17
CA VAL A 61 8.17 -3.25 -0.07
C VAL A 61 8.22 -2.30 -1.27
N PHE A 62 7.28 -1.36 -1.36
CA PHE A 62 7.11 -0.49 -2.53
C PHE A 62 8.29 0.44 -2.77
N TRP A 63 8.96 0.91 -1.70
CA TRP A 63 10.08 1.85 -1.86
C TRP A 63 11.23 1.26 -2.69
N LEU A 64 11.41 -0.08 -2.71
CA LEU A 64 12.46 -0.78 -3.46
C LEU A 64 12.25 -0.67 -4.97
N PHE A 65 10.99 -0.62 -5.37
CA PHE A 65 10.56 -0.55 -6.77
C PHE A 65 10.25 0.88 -7.23
N CYS A 66 10.35 1.87 -6.33
CA CYS A 66 10.01 3.23 -6.64
C CYS A 66 11.17 3.98 -7.31
N SER A 67 10.88 4.65 -8.43
CA SER A 67 11.86 5.49 -9.13
C SER A 67 12.03 6.89 -8.50
N SER A 68 11.14 7.29 -7.60
CA SER A 68 11.15 8.60 -6.93
C SER A 68 11.25 8.46 -5.42
N ARG A 69 12.06 9.31 -4.78
CA ARG A 69 12.22 9.33 -3.32
C ARG A 69 11.03 9.93 -2.56
N HIS A 70 10.17 10.68 -3.25
CA HIS A 70 9.05 11.42 -2.64
C HIS A 70 7.72 10.67 -2.72
N THR A 71 7.65 9.57 -3.47
CA THR A 71 6.41 8.83 -3.66
C THR A 71 6.20 7.88 -2.49
N ALA A 72 5.09 8.07 -1.79
CA ALA A 72 4.57 7.13 -0.80
C ALA A 72 3.39 6.36 -1.37
N ILE A 73 3.17 5.16 -0.87
CA ILE A 73 2.00 4.33 -1.16
C ILE A 73 1.24 4.07 0.14
N THR A 74 -0.09 4.02 0.05
CA THR A 74 -0.97 3.71 1.18
C THR A 74 -2.31 3.19 0.65
N VAL A 75 -3.12 2.66 1.56
CA VAL A 75 -4.54 2.41 1.33
C VAL A 75 -5.25 3.74 1.08
N THR A 76 -6.34 3.71 0.29
CA THR A 76 -7.18 4.88 0.04
C THR A 76 -8.64 4.59 0.38
N SER A 77 -9.38 5.64 0.74
CA SER A 77 -10.79 5.54 1.16
C SER A 77 -11.70 5.03 0.05
N ALA A 78 -11.46 5.43 -1.20
CA ALA A 78 -12.27 5.00 -2.34
C ALA A 78 -12.22 3.48 -2.56
N ILE A 79 -11.02 2.89 -2.54
CA ILE A 79 -10.84 1.44 -2.68
C ILE A 79 -11.42 0.71 -1.46
N SER A 80 -11.25 1.27 -0.26
CA SER A 80 -11.76 0.68 0.96
C SER A 80 -13.28 0.60 0.99
N LEU A 81 -13.97 1.68 0.60
CA LEU A 81 -15.42 1.71 0.44
C LEU A 81 -15.89 0.69 -0.61
N LEU A 82 -15.20 0.60 -1.74
CA LEU A 82 -15.53 -0.35 -2.79
C LEU A 82 -15.44 -1.79 -2.30
N ILE A 83 -14.35 -2.15 -1.60
CA ILE A 83 -14.17 -3.49 -1.01
C ILE A 83 -15.27 -3.76 0.02
N GLY A 84 -15.51 -2.83 0.94
CA GLY A 84 -16.51 -2.99 2.01
C GLY A 84 -17.93 -3.16 1.48
N ALA A 85 -18.31 -2.42 0.43
CA ALA A 85 -19.62 -2.52 -0.20
C ALA A 85 -19.77 -3.81 -1.03
N THR A 86 -18.78 -4.14 -1.85
CA THR A 86 -18.88 -5.28 -2.78
C THR A 86 -18.70 -6.64 -2.09
N LEU A 87 -17.64 -6.77 -1.29
CA LEU A 87 -17.33 -8.04 -0.63
C LEU A 87 -18.21 -8.27 0.59
N GLY A 88 -18.67 -7.20 1.24
CA GLY A 88 -19.59 -7.28 2.38
C GLY A 88 -20.90 -7.99 2.00
N ASP A 89 -21.50 -7.56 0.90
CA ASP A 89 -22.74 -8.16 0.37
C ASP A 89 -22.50 -9.61 -0.07
N LEU A 90 -21.38 -9.89 -0.74
CA LEU A 90 -21.06 -11.23 -1.25
C LEU A 90 -20.72 -12.24 -0.14
N ALA A 91 -20.16 -11.76 0.97
CA ALA A 91 -19.84 -12.59 2.13
C ALA A 91 -21.08 -13.00 2.93
N GLY A 92 -22.19 -12.25 2.83
CA GLY A 92 -23.43 -12.57 3.55
C GLY A 92 -23.29 -12.52 5.07
N GLY A 93 -22.36 -11.70 5.60
CA GLY A 93 -22.07 -11.59 7.04
C GLY A 93 -21.08 -12.62 7.58
N ASP A 94 -20.60 -13.57 6.77
CA ASP A 94 -19.56 -14.51 7.17
C ASP A 94 -18.16 -13.86 7.09
N VAL A 95 -17.53 -13.70 8.24
CA VAL A 95 -16.20 -13.08 8.39
C VAL A 95 -15.11 -13.89 7.70
N SER A 96 -15.18 -15.22 7.76
CA SER A 96 -14.19 -16.10 7.11
C SER A 96 -14.29 -15.94 5.59
N ARG A 97 -15.51 -15.97 5.06
CA ARG A 97 -15.76 -15.77 3.63
C ARG A 97 -15.33 -14.38 3.16
N PHE A 98 -15.60 -13.34 3.95
CA PHE A 98 -15.15 -11.98 3.64
C PHE A 98 -13.63 -11.91 3.49
N SER A 99 -12.89 -12.47 4.46
CA SER A 99 -11.42 -12.45 4.43
C SER A 99 -10.86 -13.22 3.23
N ALA A 100 -11.46 -14.36 2.87
CA ALA A 100 -11.07 -15.13 1.70
C ALA A 100 -11.31 -14.35 0.39
N LEU A 101 -12.46 -13.69 0.26
CA LEU A 101 -12.78 -12.85 -0.91
C LEU A 101 -11.85 -11.65 -1.02
N ALA A 102 -11.53 -11.00 0.10
CA ALA A 102 -10.60 -9.87 0.13
C ALA A 102 -9.19 -10.30 -0.29
N ALA A 103 -8.69 -11.43 0.25
CA ALA A 103 -7.41 -11.99 -0.13
C ALA A 103 -7.37 -12.41 -1.61
N ALA A 104 -8.41 -13.08 -2.10
CA ALA A 104 -8.52 -13.47 -3.50
C ALA A 104 -8.52 -12.25 -4.43
N THR A 105 -9.28 -11.20 -4.08
CA THR A 105 -9.31 -9.94 -4.84
C THR A 105 -7.94 -9.27 -4.87
N ALA A 106 -7.24 -9.22 -3.73
CA ALA A 106 -5.89 -8.67 -3.66
C ALA A 106 -4.90 -9.46 -4.55
N LEU A 107 -4.95 -10.79 -4.53
CA LEU A 107 -4.11 -11.65 -5.38
C LEU A 107 -4.44 -11.50 -6.86
N LEU A 108 -5.73 -11.41 -7.21
CA LEU A 108 -6.18 -11.20 -8.59
C LEU A 108 -5.68 -9.85 -9.12
N VAL A 109 -5.86 -8.77 -8.35
CA VAL A 109 -5.37 -7.43 -8.73
C VAL A 109 -3.84 -7.43 -8.84
N ALA A 110 -3.12 -8.09 -7.94
CA ALA A 110 -1.67 -8.22 -8.02
C ALA A 110 -1.24 -8.98 -9.28
N ALA A 111 -1.91 -10.09 -9.62
CA ALA A 111 -1.64 -10.85 -10.84
C ALA A 111 -1.91 -10.02 -12.10
N LEU A 112 -3.03 -9.29 -12.15
CA LEU A 112 -3.36 -8.40 -13.27
C LEU A 112 -2.34 -7.27 -13.42
N ALA A 113 -1.94 -6.63 -12.31
CA ALA A 113 -0.92 -5.59 -12.32
C ALA A 113 0.44 -6.13 -12.79
N PHE A 114 0.80 -7.34 -12.36
CA PHE A 114 2.03 -8.01 -12.77
C PHE A 114 2.03 -8.39 -14.26
N LEU A 115 0.91 -8.93 -14.77
CA LEU A 115 0.74 -9.21 -16.20
C LEU A 115 0.79 -7.94 -17.04
N ALA A 116 0.12 -6.86 -16.59
CA ALA A 116 0.15 -5.57 -17.26
C ALA A 116 1.57 -4.99 -17.31
N TRP A 117 2.35 -5.16 -16.23
CA TRP A 117 3.77 -4.80 -16.21
C TRP A 117 4.59 -5.63 -17.20
N LEU A 118 4.37 -6.96 -17.28
CA LEU A 118 5.07 -7.84 -18.24
C LEU A 118 4.78 -7.49 -19.70
N VAL A 119 3.55 -7.10 -20.04
CA VAL A 119 3.18 -6.72 -21.42
C VAL A 119 3.75 -5.36 -21.81
N LYS A 120 3.96 -4.46 -20.84
CA LYS A 120 4.53 -3.13 -21.05
C LYS A 120 6.07 -3.13 -21.09
N ALA A 121 6.71 -4.13 -20.48
CA ALA A 121 8.16 -4.31 -20.40
C ALA A 121 8.73 -4.94 -21.67
#